data_AF-U4LCE3-F1
#
_entry.id   AF-U4LCE3-F1
#
_cell.length_a   1.000
_cell.length_b   1.000
_cell.length_c   1.000
_cell.angle_alpha   90.00
_cell.angle_beta   90.00
_cell.angle_gamma   90.00
#
_symmetry.space_group_name_H-M   'P 1'
#
loop_
_entity.id
_entity.type
_entity.pdbx_description
1 polymer ?
#
loop_
_entity_poly.entity_id
_entity_poly.type
_entity_poly.pdbx_seq_one_letter_code
_entity_poly.pdbx_strand_id
1 'polypeptide(L)'
;MSTLQQMSISVPGQLSQQSEKLSEIVSIVTEISTTSAEISKISTGVQELQSKFKEGELDKLLSWISPINPHERHHDILSKRLNGTGQWFIQMSLFQDWMGNEKSANSRNGSQVFGCYGKPGAGKSVLCSIVIDHLSQMLKNRSEKACVIWLYCDYQDEAQQTAEKLIGALLKQILHT
;
A
#
# COMPACT_ATOMS: atom_id res chain seq x y z
N MET A 1 6.33 55.08 -68.49
CA MET A 1 5.96 55.06 -67.06
C MET A 1 4.45 54.87 -67.00
N SER A 2 3.84 53.88 -66.38
CA SER A 2 4.32 52.86 -65.45
C SER A 2 3.49 51.61 -65.70
N THR A 3 4.14 50.58 -66.22
CA THR A 3 3.70 49.18 -66.33
C THR A 3 3.49 48.51 -64.95
N LEU A 4 3.10 49.29 -63.93
CA LEU A 4 3.05 48.90 -62.52
C LEU A 4 1.63 48.98 -61.92
N GLN A 5 0.58 49.20 -62.74
CA GLN A 5 -0.78 49.41 -62.20
C GLN A 5 -1.81 48.31 -62.53
N GLN A 6 -1.40 47.21 -63.16
CA GLN A 6 -2.29 46.05 -63.38
C GLN A 6 -1.56 44.73 -63.13
N MET A 7 -1.12 44.52 -61.89
CA MET A 7 -0.97 43.18 -61.34
C MET A 7 -1.91 43.02 -60.15
N SER A 8 -3.17 43.42 -60.33
CA SER A 8 -4.25 42.92 -59.49
C SER A 8 -4.51 41.48 -59.91
N ILE A 9 -3.69 40.56 -59.41
CA ILE A 9 -3.93 39.12 -59.52
C ILE A 9 -5.21 38.86 -58.73
N SER A 10 -6.34 38.86 -59.43
CA SER A 10 -7.63 38.50 -58.85
C SER A 10 -7.49 37.07 -58.34
N VAL A 11 -7.67 36.88 -57.04
CA VAL A 11 -7.60 35.55 -56.42
C VAL A 11 -8.66 34.68 -57.10
N PRO A 12 -8.28 33.55 -57.72
CA PRO A 12 -9.25 32.67 -58.37
C PRO A 12 -10.31 32.28 -57.34
N GLY A 13 -11.60 32.43 -57.65
CA GLY A 13 -12.68 32.15 -56.71
C GLY A 13 -12.62 30.73 -56.12
N GLN A 14 -12.02 29.78 -56.85
CA GLN A 14 -11.74 28.43 -56.34
C GLN A 14 -10.73 28.39 -55.20
N LEU A 15 -9.70 29.24 -55.22
CA LEU A 15 -8.68 29.34 -54.16
C LEU A 15 -9.29 29.93 -52.88
N SER A 16 -10.17 30.94 -53.02
CA SER A 16 -10.93 31.49 -51.90
C SER A 16 -11.86 30.44 -51.28
N GLN A 17 -12.57 29.68 -52.13
CA GLN A 17 -13.50 28.64 -51.69
C GLN A 17 -12.78 27.44 -51.05
N GLN A 18 -11.57 27.09 -51.49
CA GLN A 18 -10.73 26.07 -50.83
C GLN A 18 -10.17 26.55 -49.49
N SER A 19 -9.82 27.83 -49.38
CA SER A 19 -9.38 28.44 -48.11
C SER A 19 -10.47 28.40 -47.04
N GLU A 20 -11.72 28.69 -47.40
CA GLU A 20 -12.86 28.63 -46.46
C GLU A 20 -13.09 27.21 -45.93
N LYS A 21 -13.08 26.21 -46.81
CA LYS A 21 -13.21 24.79 -46.42
C LYS A 21 -12.07 24.33 -45.52
N LEU A 22 -10.83 24.78 -45.79
CA LEU A 22 -9.68 24.49 -44.93
C LEU A 22 -9.84 25.11 -43.54
N SER A 23 -10.36 26.33 -43.45
CA SER A 23 -10.63 26.98 -42.15
C SER A 23 -11.65 26.21 -41.32
N GLU A 24 -12.71 25.70 -41.96
CA GLU A 24 -13.74 24.91 -41.30
C GLU A 24 -13.18 23.58 -40.76
N ILE A 25 -12.34 22.89 -41.55
CA ILE A 25 -11.65 21.67 -41.11
C ILE A 25 -10.74 21.96 -39.92
N VAL A 26 -9.94 23.04 -39.97
CA VAL A 26 -9.05 23.41 -38.85
C VAL A 26 -9.85 23.67 -37.58
N SER A 27 -10.99 24.37 -37.68
CA SER A 27 -11.87 24.60 -36.53
C SER A 27 -12.34 23.30 -35.89
N ILE A 28 -12.87 22.37 -36.69
CA ILE A 28 -13.35 21.07 -36.21
C ILE A 28 -12.22 20.28 -35.53
N VAL A 29 -11.01 20.28 -36.11
CA VAL A 29 -9.85 19.59 -35.53
C VAL A 29 -9.47 20.19 -34.16
N THR A 30 -9.57 21.51 -33.99
CA THR A 30 -9.29 22.15 -32.70
C THR A 30 -10.33 21.83 -31.63
N GLU A 31 -11.61 21.78 -32.01
CA GLU A 31 -12.71 21.37 -31.12
C GLU A 31 -12.58 19.90 -30.70
N ILE A 32 -12.26 19.01 -31.65
CA ILE A 32 -11.99 17.59 -31.36
C ILE A 32 -10.80 17.44 -30.42
N SER A 33 -9.71 18.20 -30.64
CA SER A 33 -8.52 18.16 -29.77
C SER A 33 -8.87 18.58 -28.34
N THR A 34 -9.70 19.62 -28.21
CA THR A 34 -10.17 20.12 -26.91
C THR A 34 -11.06 19.08 -26.22
N THR A 35 -12.02 18.51 -26.95
CA THR A 35 -12.94 17.48 -26.44
C THR A 35 -12.17 16.22 -26.04
N SER A 36 -11.17 15.82 -26.83
CA SER A 36 -10.30 14.68 -26.53
C SER A 36 -9.54 14.90 -25.21
N ALA A 37 -9.06 16.12 -24.96
CA ALA A 37 -8.39 16.45 -23.71
C ALA A 37 -9.34 16.38 -22.51
N GLU A 38 -10.60 16.80 -22.67
CA GLU A 38 -11.63 16.67 -21.63
C GLU A 38 -11.99 15.19 -21.36
N ILE A 39 -12.15 14.38 -22.40
CA ILE A 39 -12.38 12.93 -22.27
C ILE A 39 -11.24 12.26 -21.51
N SER A 40 -9.98 12.63 -21.79
CA SER A 40 -8.84 12.10 -21.04
C SER A 40 -8.92 12.43 -19.54
N LYS A 41 -9.29 13.68 -19.19
CA LYS A 41 -9.46 14.08 -17.78
C LYS A 41 -10.59 13.29 -17.10
N ILE A 42 -11.72 13.09 -17.80
CA ILE A 42 -12.84 12.28 -17.30
C ILE A 42 -12.39 10.83 -17.09
N SER A 43 -11.66 10.26 -18.04
CA SER A 43 -11.14 8.89 -17.93
C SER A 43 -10.25 8.70 -16.71
N THR A 44 -9.34 9.65 -16.46
CA THR A 44 -8.53 9.66 -15.23
C THR A 44 -9.39 9.76 -13.98
N GLY A 45 -10.37 10.68 -13.95
CA GLY A 45 -11.28 10.82 -12.82
C GLY A 45 -12.10 9.56 -12.53
N VAL A 46 -12.56 8.85 -13.56
CA VAL A 46 -13.28 7.58 -13.43
C VAL A 46 -12.36 6.48 -12.85
N GLN A 47 -11.09 6.42 -13.28
CA GLN A 47 -10.12 5.46 -12.74
C GLN A 47 -9.85 5.72 -11.26
N GLU A 48 -9.68 6.99 -10.86
CA GLU A 48 -9.50 7.36 -9.45
C GLU A 48 -10.71 7.00 -8.60
N LEU A 49 -11.92 7.27 -9.08
CA LEU A 49 -13.16 6.89 -8.39
C LEU A 49 -13.28 5.37 -8.25
N GLN A 50 -12.93 4.62 -9.29
CA GLN A 50 -12.94 3.16 -9.25
C GLN A 50 -11.93 2.61 -8.23
N SER A 51 -10.74 3.22 -8.10
CA SER A 51 -9.77 2.86 -7.06
C SER A 51 -10.35 3.09 -5.66
N LYS A 52 -10.88 4.28 -5.40
CA LYS A 52 -11.47 4.65 -4.10
C LYS A 52 -12.67 3.75 -3.74
N PHE A 53 -13.48 3.37 -4.72
CA PHE A 53 -14.60 2.46 -4.49
C PHE A 53 -14.10 1.07 -4.06
N LYS A 54 -13.10 0.52 -4.75
CA LYS A 54 -12.49 -0.77 -4.38
C LYS A 54 -11.85 -0.74 -2.99
N GLU A 55 -11.14 0.33 -2.65
CA GLU A 55 -10.57 0.55 -1.32
C GLU A 55 -11.67 0.54 -0.25
N GLY A 56 -12.76 1.29 -0.47
CA GLY A 56 -13.89 1.32 0.47
C GLY A 56 -14.63 -0.02 0.61
N GLU A 57 -14.70 -0.84 -0.44
CA GLU A 57 -15.24 -2.20 -0.35
C GLU A 57 -14.31 -3.14 0.43
N LEU A 58 -13.00 -3.03 0.23
CA LEU A 58 -12.02 -3.80 1.00
C LEU A 58 -12.09 -3.46 2.48
N ASP A 59 -12.15 -2.19 2.85
CA ASP A 59 -12.27 -1.78 4.26
C ASP A 59 -13.52 -2.33 4.94
N LYS A 60 -14.66 -2.33 4.24
CA LYS A 60 -15.90 -2.93 4.73
C LYS A 60 -15.74 -4.44 4.95
N LEU A 61 -15.12 -5.14 3.99
CA LEU A 61 -14.84 -6.57 4.12
C LEU A 61 -13.93 -6.85 5.31
N LEU A 62 -12.82 -6.11 5.46
CA LEU A 62 -11.87 -6.28 6.55
C LEU A 62 -12.50 -5.96 7.91
N SER A 63 -13.39 -4.97 7.99
CA SER A 63 -14.15 -4.67 9.21
C SER A 63 -15.18 -5.76 9.54
N TRP A 64 -15.77 -6.40 8.53
CA TRP A 64 -16.70 -7.51 8.72
C TRP A 64 -15.99 -8.78 9.21
N ILE A 65 -14.78 -9.07 8.72
CA ILE A 65 -13.98 -10.23 9.11
C ILE A 65 -13.61 -10.19 10.60
N SER A 66 -13.15 -9.04 11.11
CA SER A 66 -12.87 -8.88 12.54
C SER A 66 -12.85 -7.41 12.95
N PRO A 67 -13.42 -7.08 14.13
CA PRO A 67 -13.31 -5.75 14.70
C PRO A 67 -11.92 -5.50 15.32
N ILE A 68 -11.10 -6.53 15.53
CA ILE A 68 -9.81 -6.40 16.21
C ILE A 68 -8.78 -5.80 15.23
N ASN A 69 -8.06 -4.78 15.69
CA ASN A 69 -6.93 -4.18 14.98
C ASN A 69 -5.60 -4.39 15.74
N PRO A 70 -4.79 -5.39 15.36
CA PRO A 70 -3.51 -5.66 16.04
C PRO A 70 -2.47 -4.54 15.89
N HIS A 71 -2.61 -3.67 14.88
CA HIS A 71 -1.69 -2.55 14.67
C HIS A 71 -1.85 -1.45 15.72
N GLU A 72 -3.08 -1.16 16.16
CA GLU A 72 -3.35 -0.18 17.22
C GLU A 72 -2.65 -0.60 18.52
N ARG A 73 -2.83 -1.86 18.92
CA ARG A 73 -2.19 -2.38 20.13
C ARG A 73 -0.67 -2.41 20.01
N HIS A 74 -0.15 -2.74 18.83
CA HIS A 74 1.29 -2.69 18.58
C HIS A 74 1.83 -1.26 18.74
N HIS A 75 1.15 -0.27 18.15
CA HIS A 75 1.50 1.14 18.25
C HIS A 75 1.49 1.65 19.71
N ASP A 76 0.48 1.27 20.48
CA ASP A 76 0.38 1.60 21.92
C ASP A 76 1.54 1.04 22.75
N ILE A 77 2.04 -0.14 22.39
CA ILE A 77 3.18 -0.76 23.06
C ILE A 77 4.48 -0.03 22.65
N LEU A 78 4.63 0.28 21.36
CA LEU A 78 5.78 1.01 20.84
C LEU A 78 5.89 2.42 21.43
N SER A 79 4.78 3.14 21.57
CA SER A 79 4.76 4.50 22.13
C SER A 79 5.23 4.55 23.59
N LYS A 80 5.08 3.45 24.33
CA LYS A 80 5.53 3.30 25.72
C LYS A 80 6.95 2.74 25.83
N ARG A 81 7.57 2.34 24.73
CA ARG A 81 8.91 1.74 24.71
C ARG A 81 9.97 2.83 24.84
N LEU A 82 10.87 2.67 25.81
CA LEU A 82 12.07 3.50 25.90
C LEU A 82 13.09 3.06 24.84
N ASN A 83 13.64 4.03 24.09
CA ASN A 83 14.63 3.77 23.05
C ASN A 83 15.81 2.94 23.58
N GLY A 84 16.24 1.93 22.81
CA GLY A 84 17.33 1.01 23.18
C GLY A 84 16.95 -0.11 24.15
N THR A 85 15.79 -0.04 24.81
CA THR A 85 15.34 -1.11 25.72
C THR A 85 14.97 -2.37 24.95
N GLY A 86 15.48 -3.51 25.39
CA GLY A 86 15.10 -4.83 24.86
C GLY A 86 15.90 -5.30 23.64
N GLN A 87 16.84 -4.51 23.12
CA GLN A 87 17.60 -4.90 21.91
C GLN A 87 18.58 -6.05 22.15
N TRP A 88 18.97 -6.27 23.41
CA TRP A 88 19.71 -7.46 23.80
C TRP A 88 18.97 -8.75 23.45
N PHE A 89 17.63 -8.73 23.40
CA PHE A 89 16.80 -9.90 23.18
C PHE A 89 17.03 -10.50 21.79
N ILE A 90 17.01 -9.65 20.75
CA ILE A 90 17.30 -10.11 19.39
C ILE A 90 18.76 -10.54 19.23
N GLN A 91 19.68 -10.10 20.08
CA GLN A 91 21.09 -10.50 20.02
C GLN A 91 21.37 -11.83 20.74
N MET A 92 20.41 -12.37 21.49
CA MET A 92 20.59 -13.64 22.20
C MET A 92 20.84 -14.79 21.23
N SER A 93 21.79 -15.67 21.57
CA SER A 93 22.05 -16.88 20.79
C SER A 93 20.78 -17.71 20.60
N LEU A 94 19.99 -17.90 21.65
CA LEU A 94 18.73 -18.66 21.59
C LEU A 94 17.75 -18.09 20.54
N PHE A 95 17.64 -16.77 20.43
CA PHE A 95 16.78 -16.13 19.44
C PHE A 95 17.34 -16.31 18.02
N GLN A 96 18.65 -16.11 17.85
CA GLN A 96 19.33 -16.28 16.57
C GLN A 96 19.30 -17.73 16.06
N ASP A 97 19.36 -18.70 16.97
CA ASP A 97 19.22 -20.13 16.67
C ASP A 97 17.78 -20.45 16.22
N TRP A 98 16.77 -19.91 16.91
CA TRP A 98 15.37 -20.04 16.52
C TRP A 98 15.06 -19.40 15.16
N MET A 99 15.69 -18.26 14.86
CA MET A 99 15.59 -17.59 13.57
C MET A 99 16.16 -18.40 12.40
N GLY A 100 16.92 -19.47 12.67
CA GLY A 100 17.43 -20.36 11.64
C GLY A 100 18.57 -19.77 10.81
N ASN A 101 19.41 -18.90 11.39
CA ASN A 101 20.60 -18.41 10.69
C ASN A 101 21.48 -19.56 10.18
N GLU A 102 22.06 -19.39 8.98
CA GLU A 102 22.76 -20.40 8.16
C GLU A 102 23.79 -21.26 8.89
N LYS A 103 24.34 -20.79 10.02
CA LYS A 103 25.27 -21.58 10.88
C LYS A 103 24.60 -22.79 11.53
N SER A 104 23.28 -22.85 11.56
CA SER A 104 22.46 -23.94 12.12
C SER A 104 21.73 -24.74 11.04
N ALA A 105 22.28 -24.81 9.81
CA ALA A 105 21.71 -25.61 8.71
C ALA A 105 21.61 -27.13 9.03
N ASN A 106 22.21 -27.59 10.13
CA ASN A 106 22.13 -28.96 10.63
C ASN A 106 20.98 -29.16 11.65
N SER A 107 20.30 -28.10 12.08
CA SER A 107 19.19 -28.19 13.03
C SER A 107 17.84 -28.16 12.31
N ARG A 108 17.56 -29.20 11.51
CA ARG A 108 16.20 -29.46 11.01
C ARG A 108 15.24 -29.97 12.11
N ASN A 109 15.68 -29.99 13.36
CA ASN A 109 14.96 -30.51 14.54
C ASN A 109 14.71 -29.44 15.63
N GLY A 110 14.92 -28.15 15.33
CA GLY A 110 14.65 -27.06 16.27
C GLY A 110 13.15 -26.81 16.46
N SER A 111 12.73 -26.43 17.68
CA SER A 111 11.36 -25.99 17.94
C SER A 111 11.02 -24.77 17.08
N GLN A 112 9.93 -24.84 16.32
CA GLN A 112 9.39 -23.71 15.56
C GLN A 112 8.81 -22.61 16.47
N VAL A 113 8.60 -22.92 17.75
CA VAL A 113 8.01 -22.01 18.74
C VAL A 113 9.10 -21.48 19.68
N PHE A 114 9.18 -20.15 19.79
CA PHE A 114 9.99 -19.45 20.79
C PHE A 114 9.11 -18.91 21.92
N GLY A 115 9.33 -19.39 23.14
CA GLY A 115 8.53 -19.01 24.31
C GLY A 115 9.27 -18.03 25.24
N CYS A 116 8.60 -16.95 25.63
CA CYS A 116 9.07 -16.02 26.66
C CYS A 116 8.16 -16.07 27.90
N TYR A 117 8.67 -16.57 29.02
CA TYR A 117 7.93 -16.66 30.27
C TYR A 117 8.46 -15.69 31.31
N GLY A 118 7.58 -15.14 32.12
CA GLY A 118 7.96 -14.20 33.18
C GLY A 118 6.76 -13.61 33.88
N LYS A 119 6.99 -12.97 35.02
CA LYS A 119 5.94 -12.32 35.83
C LYS A 119 5.21 -11.21 35.06
N PRO A 120 3.98 -10.87 35.43
CA PRO A 120 3.32 -9.65 34.95
C PRO A 120 4.25 -8.42 35.11
N GLY A 121 4.24 -7.51 34.14
CA GLY A 121 5.11 -6.33 34.15
C GLY A 121 6.55 -6.55 33.69
N ALA A 122 7.00 -7.79 33.44
CA ALA A 122 8.38 -8.08 32.99
C ALA A 122 8.73 -7.60 31.57
N GLY A 123 7.86 -6.85 30.90
CA GLY A 123 8.13 -6.31 29.55
C GLY A 123 7.96 -7.29 28.38
N LYS A 124 7.32 -8.45 28.59
CA LYS A 124 7.12 -9.48 27.54
C LYS A 124 6.49 -8.92 26.25
N SER A 125 5.45 -8.10 26.36
CA SER A 125 4.78 -7.50 25.20
C SER A 125 5.68 -6.50 24.46
N VAL A 126 6.55 -5.79 25.20
CA VAL A 126 7.57 -4.90 24.61
C VAL A 126 8.61 -5.73 23.84
N LEU A 127 9.09 -6.84 24.40
CA LEU A 127 9.98 -7.76 23.68
C LEU A 127 9.32 -8.33 22.42
N CYS A 128 8.04 -8.73 22.51
CA CYS A 128 7.28 -9.17 21.35
C CYS A 128 7.21 -8.09 20.25
N SER A 129 6.98 -6.81 20.62
CA SER A 129 6.98 -5.71 19.65
C SER A 129 8.32 -5.55 18.92
N ILE A 130 9.44 -5.74 19.63
CA ILE A 130 10.80 -5.68 19.05
C ILE A 130 11.01 -6.81 18.05
N VAL A 131 10.54 -8.03 18.38
CA VAL A 131 10.61 -9.17 17.47
C VAL A 131 9.81 -8.90 16.19
N ILE A 132 8.57 -8.42 16.33
CA ILE A 132 7.72 -8.07 15.19
C ILE A 132 8.38 -7.03 14.29
N ASP A 133 8.90 -5.94 14.86
CA ASP A 133 9.63 -4.89 14.13
C ASP A 133 10.83 -5.48 13.38
N HIS A 134 11.63 -6.30 14.07
CA HIS A 134 12.85 -6.90 13.52
C HIS A 134 12.53 -7.82 12.34
N LEU A 135 11.57 -8.74 12.51
CA LEU A 135 11.12 -9.65 11.45
C LEU A 135 10.56 -8.87 10.25
N SER A 136 9.75 -7.85 10.51
CA SER A 136 9.15 -7.03 9.46
C SER A 136 10.21 -6.29 8.65
N GLN A 137 11.25 -5.77 9.30
CA GLN A 137 12.39 -5.13 8.63
C GLN A 137 13.22 -6.13 7.84
N MET A 138 13.46 -7.33 8.37
CA MET A 138 14.19 -8.38 7.66
C MET A 138 13.48 -8.81 6.38
N LEU A 139 12.15 -8.99 6.42
CA LEU A 139 11.37 -9.40 5.24
C LEU A 139 11.32 -8.31 4.16
N LYS A 140 11.24 -7.03 4.53
CA LYS A 140 11.31 -5.92 3.57
C LYS A 140 12.58 -5.93 2.72
N ASN A 141 13.67 -6.50 3.23
CA ASN A 141 14.95 -6.59 2.55
C ASN A 141 15.13 -7.88 1.72
N ARG A 142 14.16 -8.81 1.76
CA ARG A 142 14.20 -10.08 1.01
C ARG A 142 13.29 -10.00 -0.21
N SER A 143 13.64 -10.76 -1.26
CA SER A 143 12.83 -10.89 -2.47
C SER A 143 11.69 -11.91 -2.35
N GLU A 144 11.60 -12.62 -1.22
CA GLU A 144 10.60 -13.65 -0.98
C GLU A 144 9.25 -13.05 -0.55
N LYS A 145 8.15 -13.62 -1.04
CA LYS A 145 6.79 -13.26 -0.63
C LYS A 145 6.47 -13.91 0.72
N ALA A 146 6.88 -13.25 1.80
CA ALA A 146 6.52 -13.63 3.17
C ALA A 146 5.96 -12.42 3.91
N CYS A 147 5.06 -12.66 4.87
CA CYS A 147 4.49 -11.64 5.73
C CYS A 147 4.70 -11.98 7.21
N VAL A 148 4.85 -10.95 8.04
CA VAL A 148 4.81 -11.09 9.51
C VAL A 148 3.39 -10.72 9.94
N ILE A 149 2.73 -11.63 10.64
CA ILE A 149 1.42 -11.38 11.24
C ILE A 149 1.52 -11.58 12.75
N TRP A 150 0.74 -10.81 13.51
CA TRP A 150 0.79 -10.85 14.97
C TRP A 150 -0.57 -10.59 15.61
N LEU A 151 -0.65 -10.95 16.89
CA LEU A 151 -1.78 -10.66 17.77
C LEU A 151 -1.26 -10.30 19.16
N TYR A 152 -2.04 -9.48 19.86
CA TYR A 152 -1.88 -9.22 21.28
C TYR A 152 -3.19 -9.61 21.96
N CYS A 153 -3.13 -10.61 22.85
CA CYS A 153 -4.27 -10.97 23.68
C CYS A 153 -4.20 -10.20 25.00
N ASP A 154 -5.34 -9.64 25.39
CA ASP A 154 -5.52 -8.87 26.63
C ASP A 154 -6.66 -9.51 27.40
N TYR A 155 -6.36 -9.97 28.61
CA TYR A 155 -7.33 -10.66 29.46
C TYR A 155 -8.47 -9.74 29.89
N GLN A 156 -8.30 -8.42 29.81
CA GLN A 156 -9.36 -7.46 30.12
C GLN A 156 -10.42 -7.36 29.01
N ASP A 157 -10.07 -7.79 27.78
CA ASP A 157 -10.91 -7.71 26.59
C ASP A 157 -11.43 -9.09 26.15
N GLU A 158 -11.52 -10.07 27.05
CA GLU A 158 -11.87 -11.46 26.74
C GLU A 158 -13.17 -11.59 25.92
N ALA A 159 -14.19 -10.77 26.24
CA ALA A 159 -15.45 -10.72 25.50
C ALA A 159 -15.29 -10.33 24.01
N GLN A 160 -14.24 -9.57 23.69
CA GLN A 160 -13.91 -9.18 22.32
C GLN A 160 -12.87 -10.09 21.66
N GLN A 161 -12.23 -11.00 22.40
CA GLN A 161 -11.15 -11.86 21.92
C GLN A 161 -11.56 -13.33 21.78
N THR A 162 -12.71 -13.57 21.14
CA THR A 162 -13.09 -14.94 20.75
C THR A 162 -12.14 -15.49 19.70
N ALA A 163 -12.00 -16.82 19.62
CA ALA A 163 -11.11 -17.47 18.65
C ALA A 163 -11.40 -17.05 17.20
N GLU A 164 -12.68 -16.93 16.84
CA GLU A 164 -13.13 -16.45 15.53
C GLU A 164 -12.63 -15.04 15.22
N LYS A 165 -12.79 -14.09 16.16
CA LYS A 165 -12.34 -12.71 15.99
C LYS A 165 -10.82 -12.61 15.89
N LEU A 166 -10.09 -13.41 16.67
CA LEU A 166 -8.61 -13.46 16.64
C LEU A 166 -8.10 -14.02 15.31
N ILE A 167 -8.67 -15.13 14.82
CA ILE A 167 -8.33 -15.70 13.51
C ILE A 167 -8.68 -14.70 12.40
N GLY A 168 -9.85 -14.06 12.49
CA GLY A 168 -10.24 -12.99 11.55
C GLY A 168 -9.24 -11.84 11.52
N ALA A 169 -8.68 -11.44 12.65
CA ALA A 169 -7.67 -10.39 12.73
C ALA A 169 -6.32 -10.79 12.11
N LEU A 170 -5.96 -12.09 12.14
CA LEU A 170 -4.81 -12.61 11.39
C LEU A 170 -5.09 -12.61 9.89
N LEU A 171 -6.27 -13.08 9.47
CA LEU A 171 -6.68 -13.08 8.06
C LEU A 171 -6.71 -11.65 7.48
N LYS A 172 -7.20 -10.69 8.27
CA LYS A 172 -7.20 -9.26 7.90
C LYS A 172 -5.80 -8.75 7.55
N GLN A 173 -4.78 -9.12 8.33
CA GLN A 173 -3.40 -8.73 8.03
C GLN A 173 -2.89 -9.35 6.72
N ILE A 174 -3.23 -10.62 6.45
CA ILE A 174 -2.83 -11.31 5.22
C ILE A 174 -3.47 -10.66 3.99
N LEU A 175 -4.75 -10.30 4.06
CA LEU A 175 -5.49 -9.68 2.95
C LEU A 175 -5.08 -8.23 2.69
N HIS A 176 -4.45 -7.57 3.67
CA HIS A 176 -3.97 -6.20 3.58
C HIS A 176 -2.47 -6.11 3.20
N THR A 177 -1.73 -7.23 3.16
CA THR A 177 -0.29 -7.27 2.81
C THR A 177 -0.10 -7.40 1.30
#